data_AF-A0A7W0KPB2-F1
#
_entry.id   AF-A0A7W0KPB2-F1
#
_cell.length_a   1.000
_cell.length_b   1.000
_cell.length_c   1.000
_cell.angle_alpha   90.00
_cell.angle_beta   90.00
_cell.angle_gamma   90.00
#
_symmetry.space_group_name_H-M   'P 1'
#
loop_
_entity.id
_entity.type
_entity.pdbx_description
1 polymer ?
#
loop_
_entity_poly.entity_id
_entity_poly.type
_entity_poly.pdbx_seq_one_letter_code
_entity_poly.pdbx_strand_id
1 'polypeptide(L)'
;MAVRGSITSVEGGREFVLGPAWNRDCGSMLGGEVEVEIEPEGPQRSDLAPDVAAALESEPAAGEFFDSLAQFYRKAYLKWVDSTKRRPDLREARIAEMVTLLVAGKKERPKG
;
A
#
# COMPACT_ATOMS: atom_id res chain seq x y z
N MET A 1 -2.11 19.93 -9.99
CA MET A 1 -1.80 18.74 -10.82
C MET A 1 -1.25 17.68 -9.88
N ALA A 2 -1.73 16.43 -9.96
CA ALA A 2 -1.21 15.34 -9.13
C ALA A 2 -0.12 14.57 -9.90
N VAL A 3 0.98 14.26 -9.22
CA VAL A 3 2.08 13.43 -9.76
C VAL A 3 2.31 12.22 -8.87
N ARG A 4 2.77 11.11 -9.45
CA ARG A 4 3.07 9.87 -8.72
C ARG A 4 4.57 9.65 -8.71
N GLY A 5 5.18 9.72 -7.54
CA GLY A 5 6.63 9.52 -7.35
C GLY A 5 6.95 8.76 -6.08
N SER A 6 8.20 8.34 -5.95
CA SER A 6 8.74 7.75 -4.73
C SER A 6 9.46 8.80 -3.89
N ILE A 7 9.16 8.83 -2.60
CA ILE A 7 9.90 9.63 -1.63
C ILE A 7 11.07 8.78 -1.12
N THR A 8 12.29 9.32 -1.24
CA THR A 8 13.52 8.66 -0.83
C THR A 8 14.09 9.38 0.39
N SER A 9 14.70 8.62 1.30
CA SER A 9 15.44 9.20 2.42
C SER A 9 16.85 9.55 1.99
N VAL A 10 17.30 10.75 2.31
CA VAL A 10 18.65 11.25 2.04
C VAL A 10 19.26 11.80 3.33
N GLU A 11 20.56 12.05 3.32
CA GLU A 11 21.20 12.75 4.45
C GLU A 11 20.60 14.15 4.58
N GLY A 12 19.92 14.42 5.70
CA GLY A 12 19.27 15.72 5.96
C GLY A 12 17.76 15.77 5.65
N GLY A 13 17.13 14.70 5.15
CA GLY A 13 15.68 14.70 4.98
C GLY A 13 15.09 13.67 4.02
N ARG A 14 14.00 14.07 3.35
CA ARG A 14 13.28 13.29 2.35
C ARG A 14 13.19 14.06 1.05
N GLU A 15 13.40 13.39 -0.07
CA GLU A 15 13.38 13.98 -1.40
C GLU A 15 12.54 13.14 -2.36
N PHE A 16 11.98 13.78 -3.38
CA PHE A 16 11.39 13.12 -4.55
C PHE A 16 11.81 13.87 -5.81
N VAL A 17 12.02 13.15 -6.91
CA VAL A 17 12.56 13.74 -8.13
C VAL A 17 11.42 14.16 -9.04
N LEU A 18 11.40 15.44 -9.42
CA LEU A 18 10.53 15.94 -10.49
C LEU A 18 11.16 15.68 -11.85
N GLY A 19 10.64 14.66 -12.56
CA GLY A 19 11.10 14.36 -13.92
C GLY A 19 10.75 15.44 -14.94
N PRO A 20 11.38 15.45 -16.14
CA PRO A 20 11.14 16.46 -17.18
C PRO A 20 9.68 16.64 -17.57
N ALA A 21 8.88 15.56 -17.51
CA ALA A 21 7.46 15.60 -17.80
C ALA A 21 6.67 16.47 -16.81
N TRP A 22 7.07 16.51 -15.54
CA TRP A 22 6.37 17.25 -14.48
C TRP A 22 6.80 18.72 -14.45
N ASN A 23 8.06 19.02 -14.76
CA ASN A 23 8.56 20.40 -14.82
C ASN A 23 7.82 21.28 -15.85
N ARG A 24 7.32 20.70 -16.94
CA ARG A 24 6.53 21.45 -17.93
C ARG A 24 5.26 22.06 -17.35
N ASP A 25 4.64 21.35 -16.41
CA ASP A 25 3.30 21.64 -15.93
C ASP A 25 3.31 22.22 -14.48
N CYS A 26 4.39 21.98 -13.71
CA CYS A 26 4.54 22.47 -12.34
C CYS A 26 4.96 23.94 -12.25
N GLY A 27 5.45 24.56 -13.32
CA GLY A 27 5.87 25.97 -13.34
C GLY A 27 6.92 26.33 -12.28
N SER A 28 7.63 25.32 -11.74
CA SER A 28 8.54 25.47 -10.61
C SER A 28 9.82 26.18 -11.05
N MET A 29 10.22 27.20 -10.29
CA MET A 29 11.50 27.88 -10.45
C MET A 29 12.55 27.14 -9.62
N LEU A 30 13.75 26.93 -10.16
CA LEU A 30 14.87 26.35 -9.40
C LEU A 30 15.13 27.20 -8.15
N GLY A 31 15.18 26.56 -6.98
CA GLY A 31 15.35 27.23 -5.68
C GLY A 31 14.08 27.84 -5.10
N GLY A 32 12.92 27.68 -5.75
CA GLY A 32 11.63 28.08 -5.18
C GLY A 32 11.11 27.07 -4.16
N GLU A 33 10.43 27.56 -3.13
CA GLU A 33 9.63 26.75 -2.22
C GLU A 33 8.20 26.59 -2.77
N VAL A 34 7.62 25.41 -2.59
CA VAL A 34 6.25 25.11 -3.00
C VAL A 34 5.53 24.35 -1.88
N GLU A 35 4.25 24.63 -1.70
CA GLU A 35 3.40 23.84 -0.83
C GLU A 35 2.95 22.57 -1.56
N VAL A 36 3.10 21.41 -0.92
CA VAL A 36 2.72 20.12 -1.48
C VAL A 36 1.88 19.33 -0.48
N GLU A 37 0.84 18.68 -0.99
CA GLU A 37 0.07 17.68 -0.27
C GLU A 37 0.48 16.29 -0.76
N ILE A 38 0.76 15.38 0.18
CA ILE A 38 1.25 14.03 -0.12
C ILE A 38 0.24 13.02 0.41
N GLU A 39 -0.23 12.15 -0.45
CA GLU A 39 -1.11 11.05 -0.10
C GLU A 39 -0.42 9.70 -0.38
N PRO A 40 -0.52 8.71 0.53
CA PRO A 40 0.00 7.39 0.27
C PRO A 40 -0.74 6.72 -0.88
N GLU A 41 -0.01 6.00 -1.73
CA GLU A 41 -0.65 5.30 -2.83
C GLU A 41 -1.19 3.92 -2.44
N GLY A 42 -2.41 3.62 -2.91
CA GLY A 42 -3.01 2.29 -2.77
C GLY A 42 -3.95 2.19 -1.58
N PRO A 43 -4.51 0.99 -1.34
CA PRO A 43 -5.40 0.79 -0.20
C PRO A 43 -4.62 1.02 1.10
N GLN A 44 -5.12 1.97 1.90
CA GLN A 44 -4.71 2.20 3.28
C GLN A 44 -5.53 1.30 4.20
N ARG A 45 -5.11 1.17 5.47
CA ARG A 45 -5.87 0.39 6.46
C ARG A 45 -7.33 0.82 6.59
N SER A 46 -7.61 2.13 6.44
CA SER A 46 -8.95 2.70 6.44
C SER A 46 -9.82 2.29 5.25
N ASP A 47 -9.22 1.85 4.16
CA ASP A 47 -9.92 1.45 2.93
C ASP A 47 -10.27 -0.05 2.94
N LEU A 48 -9.77 -0.80 3.94
CA LEU A 48 -9.94 -2.24 4.00
C LEU A 48 -11.35 -2.61 4.47
N ALA A 49 -11.80 -3.79 4.05
CA ALA A 49 -13.01 -4.37 4.62
C ALA A 49 -12.83 -4.57 6.14
N PRO A 50 -13.87 -4.36 6.98
CA PRO A 50 -13.73 -4.37 8.44
C PRO A 50 -13.12 -5.66 9.00
N ASP A 51 -13.39 -6.80 8.38
CA ASP A 51 -12.85 -8.09 8.78
C ASP A 51 -11.35 -8.24 8.48
N VAL A 52 -10.89 -7.70 7.35
CA VAL A 52 -9.46 -7.63 7.03
C VAL A 52 -8.73 -6.65 7.94
N ALA A 53 -9.32 -5.47 8.18
CA ALA A 53 -8.75 -4.47 9.09
C ALA A 53 -8.59 -5.05 10.51
N ALA A 54 -9.66 -5.63 11.06
CA ALA A 54 -9.64 -6.24 12.39
C ALA A 54 -8.60 -7.37 12.50
N ALA A 55 -8.42 -8.18 11.46
CA ALA A 55 -7.43 -9.25 11.45
C ALA A 55 -5.98 -8.74 11.39
N LEU A 56 -5.72 -7.61 10.73
CA LEU A 56 -4.39 -6.98 10.72
C LEU A 56 -4.13 -6.16 11.99
N GLU A 57 -5.17 -5.67 12.66
CA GLU A 57 -5.06 -5.03 13.97
C GLU A 57 -4.79 -6.04 15.09
N SER A 58 -5.37 -7.24 15.01
CA SER A 58 -5.13 -8.31 15.99
C SER A 58 -3.75 -8.95 15.85
N GLU A 59 -3.08 -8.80 14.70
CA GLU A 59 -1.71 -9.25 14.46
C GLU A 59 -0.83 -8.11 13.90
N PRO A 60 -0.27 -7.26 14.78
CA PRO A 60 0.48 -6.08 14.37
C PRO A 60 1.65 -6.35 13.43
N ALA A 61 2.36 -7.49 13.56
CA ALA A 61 3.48 -7.82 12.68
C ALA A 61 3.02 -8.07 11.23
N ALA A 62 1.87 -8.72 11.05
CA ALA A 62 1.25 -8.86 9.74
C ALA A 62 0.81 -7.52 9.16
N GLY A 63 0.21 -6.67 10.00
CA GLY A 63 -0.22 -5.32 9.62
C GLY A 63 0.95 -4.46 9.15
N GLU A 64 2.03 -4.38 9.92
CA GLU A 64 3.24 -3.63 9.55
C GLU A 64 3.86 -4.14 8.26
N PHE A 65 3.94 -5.46 8.09
CA PHE A 65 4.45 -6.04 6.86
C PHE A 65 3.55 -5.70 5.67
N PHE A 66 2.23 -5.80 5.81
CA PHE A 66 1.25 -5.40 4.78
C PHE A 66 1.42 -3.92 4.38
N ASP A 67 1.60 -3.03 5.36
CA ASP A 67 1.82 -1.60 5.13
C ASP A 67 3.17 -1.31 4.47
N SER A 68 4.14 -2.21 4.56
CA SER A 68 5.42 -2.08 3.83
C SER A 68 5.33 -2.53 2.37
N LEU A 69 4.32 -3.33 2.01
CA LEU A 69 4.20 -3.89 0.66
C LEU A 69 3.88 -2.81 -0.37
N ALA A 70 4.42 -2.96 -1.58
CA ALA A 70 3.99 -2.16 -2.72
C ALA A 70 2.48 -2.40 -3.01
N GLN A 71 1.80 -1.36 -3.51
CA GLN A 71 0.37 -1.37 -3.83
C GLN A 71 -0.08 -2.61 -4.62
N PHE A 72 0.73 -3.09 -5.56
CA PHE A 72 0.44 -4.28 -6.36
C PHE A 72 0.20 -5.52 -5.48
N TYR A 73 1.04 -5.75 -4.49
CA TYR A 73 0.95 -6.90 -3.60
C TYR A 73 -0.24 -6.78 -2.64
N ARG A 74 -0.49 -5.59 -2.08
CA ARG A 74 -1.68 -5.34 -1.24
C ARG A 74 -2.96 -5.65 -2.02
N LYS A 75 -3.10 -5.08 -3.23
CA LYS A 75 -4.24 -5.33 -4.11
C LYS A 75 -4.38 -6.82 -4.48
N ALA A 76 -3.28 -7.53 -4.67
CA ALA A 76 -3.31 -8.96 -4.98
C ALA A 76 -3.89 -9.79 -3.83
N TYR A 77 -3.49 -9.52 -2.58
CA TYR A 77 -4.06 -10.17 -1.39
C TYR A 77 -5.55 -9.86 -1.23
N LEU A 78 -5.94 -8.58 -1.29
CA LEU A 78 -7.33 -8.18 -1.13
C LEU A 78 -8.23 -8.81 -2.20
N LYS A 79 -7.79 -8.79 -3.47
CA LYS A 79 -8.51 -9.45 -4.57
C LYS A 79 -8.66 -10.96 -4.34
N TRP A 80 -7.67 -11.61 -3.75
CA TRP A 80 -7.74 -13.03 -3.45
C TRP A 80 -8.71 -13.33 -2.32
N VAL A 81 -8.68 -12.57 -1.23
CA VAL A 81 -9.70 -12.65 -0.17
C VAL A 81 -11.10 -12.41 -0.74
N ASP A 82 -11.28 -11.39 -1.59
CA ASP A 82 -12.57 -11.03 -2.20
C ASP A 82 -13.06 -12.02 -3.25
N SER A 83 -12.19 -12.88 -3.79
CA SER A 83 -12.60 -13.89 -4.77
C SER A 83 -13.45 -15.02 -4.16
N THR A 84 -13.71 -14.99 -2.85
CA THR A 84 -14.64 -15.88 -2.13
C THR A 84 -16.10 -15.48 -2.27
N LYS A 85 -16.47 -14.47 -3.07
CA LYS A 85 -17.88 -14.03 -3.25
C LYS A 85 -18.87 -15.17 -3.53
N ARG A 86 -18.45 -16.22 -4.22
CA ARG A 86 -19.29 -17.41 -4.52
C ARG A 86 -19.25 -18.49 -3.42
N ARG A 87 -18.34 -18.35 -2.46
CA ARG A 87 -18.04 -19.27 -1.35
C ARG A 87 -17.67 -18.46 -0.10
N PRO A 88 -18.62 -17.68 0.46
CA PRO A 88 -18.33 -16.74 1.55
C PRO A 88 -17.82 -17.46 2.81
N ASP A 89 -18.14 -18.74 2.96
CA ASP A 89 -17.60 -19.65 3.98
C ASP A 89 -16.07 -19.70 4.01
N LEU A 90 -15.40 -19.43 2.89
CA LEU A 90 -13.94 -19.46 2.78
C LEU A 90 -13.27 -18.12 3.10
N ARG A 91 -14.04 -17.04 3.32
CA ARG A 91 -13.46 -15.70 3.50
C ARG A 91 -12.63 -15.62 4.78
N GLU A 92 -13.17 -16.07 5.89
CA GLU A 92 -12.48 -16.10 7.19
C GLU A 92 -11.19 -16.91 7.11
N ALA A 93 -11.25 -18.11 6.51
CA ALA A 93 -10.08 -18.96 6.31
C ALA A 93 -8.97 -18.28 5.48
N ARG A 94 -9.34 -17.56 4.41
CA ARG A 94 -8.37 -16.81 3.59
C ARG A 94 -7.78 -15.61 4.31
N ILE A 95 -8.55 -14.93 5.16
CA ILE A 95 -8.04 -13.83 5.98
C ILE A 95 -7.02 -14.37 6.98
N ALA A 96 -7.33 -15.48 7.67
CA ALA A 96 -6.39 -16.13 8.59
C ALA A 96 -5.11 -16.60 7.88
N GLU A 97 -5.24 -17.18 6.69
CA GLU A 97 -4.10 -17.59 5.87
C GLU A 97 -3.27 -16.39 5.41
N MET A 98 -3.92 -15.30 4.97
CA MET A 98 -3.24 -14.05 4.62
C MET A 98 -2.40 -13.53 5.79
N VAL A 99 -2.98 -13.43 7.00
CA VAL A 99 -2.26 -12.99 8.19
C VAL A 99 -1.04 -13.88 8.45
N THR A 100 -1.21 -15.19 8.41
CA THR A 100 -0.12 -16.16 8.59
C THR A 100 1.02 -15.94 7.59
N LEU A 101 0.70 -15.70 6.32
CA LEU A 101 1.68 -15.44 5.27
C LEU A 101 2.41 -14.11 5.47
N LEU A 102 1.70 -13.08 5.91
CA LEU A 102 2.28 -11.76 6.16
C LEU A 102 3.23 -11.81 7.36
N VAL A 103 2.87 -12.50 8.45
CA VAL A 103 3.80 -12.76 9.57
C VAL A 103 5.06 -13.48 9.08
N ALA A 104 4.92 -14.41 8.15
CA ALA A 104 6.04 -15.13 7.53
C ALA A 104 6.83 -14.30 6.49
N GLY A 105 6.54 -13.00 6.33
CA GLY A 105 7.21 -12.12 5.39
C GLY A 105 6.96 -12.46 3.91
N LYS A 106 5.87 -13.17 3.61
CA LYS A 106 5.52 -13.54 2.23
C LYS A 106 4.76 -12.39 1.59
N LYS A 107 5.37 -11.76 0.58
CA LYS A 107 4.75 -10.66 -0.18
C LYS A 107 3.69 -11.12 -1.18
N GLU A 108 3.69 -12.40 -1.55
CA GLU A 108 2.79 -12.95 -2.56
C GLU A 108 1.75 -13.86 -1.93
N ARG A 109 0.48 -13.66 -2.31
CA ARG A 109 -0.60 -14.59 -2.03
C ARG A 109 -0.31 -16.00 -2.59
N PRO A 110 -1.00 -17.05 -2.09
CA PRO A 110 -0.93 -18.37 -2.69
C PRO A 110 -1.30 -18.34 -4.17
N LYS A 111 -0.58 -19.14 -4.96
CA LYS A 111 -0.94 -19.45 -6.34
C LYS A 111 -1.99 -20.57 -6.27
N GLY A 112 -3.24 -20.20 -6.48
CA GLY A 112 -4.37 -21.10 -6.68
C GLY A 112 -4.96 -20.86 -8.06
#